data_AF-A0A349FET0-F1
#
_entry.id   AF-A0A349FET0-F1
#
_cell.length_a   1.000
_cell.length_b   1.000
_cell.length_c   1.000
_cell.angle_alpha   90.00
_cell.angle_beta   90.00
_cell.angle_gamma   90.00
#
_symmetry.space_group_name_H-M   'P 1'
#
loop_
_entity.id
_entity.type
_entity.pdbx_description
1 polymer ?
#
loop_
_entity_poly.entity_id
_entity_poly.type
_entity_poly.pdbx_seq_one_letter_code
_entity_poly.pdbx_strand_id
1 'polypeptide(L)'
;AGPAFPWQRLAQEGLILWPEPQAVASHLNVFTEQLPSIVWFQEQLGKVGYAVPMHGELDEATRNVVAAFQMKYRPDLYDGEPDAQTAAMLLALTRQMGR
;
A
#
# COMPACT_ATOMS: atom_id res chain seq x y z
N ALA A 1 -4.40 14.47 3.98
CA ALA A 1 -4.66 14.06 5.39
C ALA A 1 -3.44 13.30 5.89
N GLY A 2 -2.99 13.59 7.11
CA GLY A 2 -1.76 12.99 7.69
C GLY A 2 -2.03 11.72 8.52
N PRO A 3 -0.99 11.15 9.14
CA PRO A 3 -1.08 9.89 9.90
C PRO A 3 -1.98 9.96 11.15
N ALA A 4 -2.25 11.16 11.68
CA ALA A 4 -3.19 11.36 12.79
C ALA A 4 -4.67 11.25 12.37
N PHE A 5 -4.96 11.11 11.08
CA PHE A 5 -6.33 10.95 10.59
C PHE A 5 -6.82 9.53 10.85
N PRO A 6 -8.04 9.32 11.40
CA PRO A 6 -8.48 8.02 11.91
C PRO A 6 -8.99 7.09 10.78
N TRP A 7 -8.14 6.80 9.79
CA TRP A 7 -8.52 6.02 8.60
C TRP A 7 -9.07 4.64 8.94
N GLN A 8 -8.44 3.92 9.87
CA GLN A 8 -8.90 2.60 10.29
C GLN A 8 -10.30 2.64 10.91
N ARG A 9 -10.65 3.72 11.63
CA ARG A 9 -11.99 3.89 12.20
C ARG A 9 -13.03 4.10 11.10
N LEU A 10 -12.74 4.93 10.11
CA LEU A 10 -13.63 5.13 8.97
C LEU A 10 -13.85 3.84 8.20
N ALA A 11 -12.83 2.98 8.11
CA ALA A 11 -12.97 1.66 7.49
C ALA A 11 -13.89 0.74 8.29
N GLN A 12 -13.78 0.73 9.62
CA GLN A 12 -14.68 -0.03 10.49
C GLN A 12 -16.13 0.46 10.38
N GLU A 13 -16.33 1.74 10.10
CA GLU A 13 -17.64 2.35 9.82
C GLU A 13 -18.10 2.12 8.36
N GLY A 14 -17.32 1.42 7.53
CA GLY A 14 -17.66 1.09 6.14
C GLY A 14 -17.52 2.25 5.15
N LEU A 15 -16.88 3.35 5.55
CA LEU A 15 -16.78 4.58 4.76
C LEU A 15 -15.62 4.57 3.76
N ILE A 16 -14.61 3.75 4.01
CA ILE A 16 -13.47 3.56 3.09
C ILE A 16 -13.14 2.08 2.98
N LEU A 17 -12.58 1.70 1.83
CA LEU A 17 -12.01 0.37 1.67
C LEU A 17 -10.69 0.25 2.44
N TRP A 18 -10.54 -0.86 3.17
CA TRP A 18 -9.37 -1.20 3.96
C TRP A 18 -8.96 -2.64 3.71
N PRO A 19 -7.66 -2.95 3.57
CA PRO A 19 -7.23 -4.28 3.21
C PRO A 19 -7.60 -5.30 4.31
N GLU A 20 -8.40 -6.31 3.94
CA GLU A 20 -8.72 -7.50 4.75
C GLU A 20 -7.47 -8.10 5.43
N PRO A 21 -7.43 -8.19 6.77
CA PRO A 21 -6.26 -8.67 7.51
C PRO A 21 -5.79 -10.08 7.09
N GLN A 22 -6.70 -11.00 6.81
CA GLN A 22 -6.37 -12.37 6.41
C GLN A 22 -5.69 -12.41 5.03
N ALA A 23 -6.11 -11.55 4.10
CA ALA A 23 -5.47 -11.43 2.79
C ALA A 23 -4.06 -10.83 2.93
N VAL A 24 -3.90 -9.79 3.77
CA VAL A 24 -2.57 -9.21 4.06
C VAL A 24 -1.63 -10.24 4.65
N ALA A 25 -2.05 -10.99 5.68
CA ALA A 25 -1.22 -12.02 6.30
C ALA A 25 -0.77 -13.10 5.30
N SER A 26 -1.67 -13.51 4.40
CA SER A 26 -1.37 -14.50 3.36
C SER A 26 -0.37 -13.97 2.33
N HIS A 27 -0.49 -12.70 1.92
CA HIS A 27 0.43 -12.07 0.97
C HIS A 27 1.79 -11.72 1.60
N LEU A 28 1.82 -11.39 2.89
CA LEU A 28 3.05 -11.08 3.61
C LEU A 28 4.02 -12.26 3.59
N ASN A 29 3.52 -13.48 3.80
CA ASN A 29 4.36 -14.69 3.76
C ASN A 29 5.06 -14.83 2.40
N VAL A 30 4.36 -14.56 1.31
CA VAL A 30 4.93 -14.60 -0.05
C VAL A 30 5.96 -13.50 -0.26
N PHE A 31 5.67 -12.26 0.12
CA PHE A 31 6.56 -11.13 -0.14
C PHE A 31 7.75 -11.03 0.80
N THR A 32 7.73 -11.75 1.93
CA THR A 32 8.90 -11.90 2.80
C THR A 32 9.96 -12.78 2.14
N GLU A 33 9.56 -13.77 1.33
CA GLU A 33 10.49 -14.59 0.55
C GLU A 33 11.00 -13.85 -0.69
N GLN A 34 10.12 -13.09 -1.35
CA GLN A 34 10.46 -12.34 -2.55
C GLN A 34 9.74 -11.00 -2.62
N LEU A 35 10.49 -9.92 -2.44
CA LEU A 35 9.96 -8.58 -2.62
C LEU A 35 9.73 -8.28 -4.12
N PRO A 36 8.58 -7.70 -4.50
CA PRO A 36 8.33 -7.29 -5.88
C PRO A 36 9.26 -6.16 -6.37
N SER A 37 9.33 -5.99 -7.69
CA SER A 37 10.06 -4.88 -8.31
C SER A 37 9.38 -3.52 -8.06
N ILE A 38 10.13 -2.43 -8.21
CA ILE A 38 9.58 -1.08 -8.07
C ILE A 38 8.46 -0.80 -9.08
N VAL A 39 8.58 -1.31 -10.32
CA VAL A 39 7.52 -1.24 -11.33
C VAL A 39 6.22 -1.83 -10.78
N TRP A 40 6.29 -2.98 -10.10
CA TRP A 40 5.11 -3.60 -9.51
C TRP A 40 4.47 -2.71 -8.44
N PHE A 41 5.27 -2.06 -7.58
CA PHE A 41 4.74 -1.13 -6.59
C PHE A 41 4.05 0.06 -7.25
N GLN A 42 4.67 0.66 -8.27
CA GLN A 42 4.09 1.75 -9.05
C GLN A 42 2.75 1.32 -9.67
N GLU A 43 2.69 0.15 -10.31
CA GLU A 43 1.45 -0.40 -10.86
C GLU A 43 0.34 -0.58 -9.82
N GLN A 44 0.64 -1.15 -8.65
CA GLN A 44 -0.37 -1.35 -7.61
C GLN A 44 -0.84 -0.01 -7.02
N LEU A 45 0.07 0.93 -6.77
CA LEU A 45 -0.27 2.28 -6.31
C LEU A 45 -1.19 2.99 -7.31
N GLY A 46 -0.91 2.86 -8.61
CA GLY A 46 -1.77 3.34 -9.68
C GLY A 46 -3.16 2.73 -9.66
N LYS A 47 -3.28 1.41 -9.44
CA LYS A 47 -4.57 0.71 -9.30
C LYS A 47 -5.39 1.17 -8.10
N VAL A 48 -4.71 1.55 -7.00
CA VAL A 48 -5.37 2.13 -5.82
C VAL A 48 -5.83 3.58 -6.09
N GLY A 49 -5.25 4.24 -7.09
CA GLY A 49 -5.61 5.60 -7.51
C GLY A 49 -4.57 6.67 -7.15
N TYR A 50 -3.36 6.27 -6.74
CA TYR A 50 -2.27 7.24 -6.54
C TYR A 50 -1.66 7.65 -7.88
N ALA A 51 -1.36 8.94 -8.02
CA ALA A 51 -0.52 9.42 -9.11
C ALA A 51 0.94 9.11 -8.78
N VAL A 52 1.51 8.12 -9.47
CA VAL A 52 2.90 7.67 -9.29
C VAL A 52 3.58 7.57 -10.66
N PRO A 53 4.87 7.91 -10.76
CA PRO A 53 5.63 7.66 -11.99
C PRO A 53 5.65 6.16 -12.35
N MET A 54 5.77 5.84 -13.65
CA MET A 54 5.78 4.47 -14.17
C MET A 54 7.07 4.19 -14.95
N HIS A 55 8.22 4.42 -14.31
CA HIS A 55 9.54 4.24 -14.91
C HIS A 55 10.38 3.16 -14.21
N GLY A 56 9.87 2.56 -13.12
CA GLY A 56 10.55 1.46 -12.43
C GLY A 56 11.71 1.84 -11.51
N GLU A 57 11.89 3.13 -11.22
CA GLU A 57 12.96 3.62 -10.34
C GLU A 57 12.40 4.08 -9.00
N LEU A 58 13.12 3.81 -7.91
CA LEU A 58 12.75 4.25 -6.57
C LEU A 58 13.30 5.66 -6.29
N ASP A 59 12.81 6.61 -7.07
CA ASP A 59 13.13 8.03 -6.94
C ASP A 59 12.32 8.71 -5.83
N GLU A 60 12.61 9.97 -5.57
CA GLU A 60 11.93 10.75 -4.54
C GLU A 60 10.40 10.81 -4.78
N ALA A 61 9.97 10.93 -6.04
CA ALA A 61 8.56 10.93 -6.38
C ALA A 61 7.88 9.60 -6.02
N THR A 62 8.49 8.47 -6.36
CA THR A 62 7.96 7.15 -5.99
C THR A 62 7.93 6.95 -4.48
N ARG A 63 9.02 7.33 -3.77
CA ARG A 63 9.11 7.24 -2.31
C ARG A 63 8.04 8.06 -1.60
N ASN A 64 7.79 9.28 -2.07
CA ASN A 64 6.74 10.14 -1.51
C ASN A 64 5.34 9.52 -1.65
N VAL A 65 5.07 8.84 -2.77
CA VAL A 65 3.79 8.15 -2.97
C VAL A 65 3.68 6.89 -2.10
N VAL A 66 4.75 6.12 -1.95
CA VAL A 66 4.81 4.98 -1.02
C VAL A 66 4.56 5.45 0.42
N ALA A 67 5.22 6.53 0.84
CA ALA A 67 5.03 7.12 2.17
C ALA A 67 3.59 7.59 2.37
N ALA A 68 2.96 8.23 1.37
CA ALA A 68 1.56 8.64 1.44
C ALA A 68 0.62 7.44 1.61
N PHE A 69 0.87 6.33 0.90
CA PHE A 69 0.14 5.09 1.09
C PHE A 69 0.34 4.53 2.50
N GLN A 70 1.58 4.47 2.98
CA GLN A 70 1.91 3.99 4.32
C GLN A 70 1.27 4.86 5.41
N MET A 71 1.29 6.19 5.31
CA MET A 71 0.61 7.07 6.28
C MET A 71 -0.88 6.76 6.42
N LYS A 72 -1.54 6.33 5.32
CA LYS A 72 -2.96 5.98 5.33
C LYS A 72 -3.22 4.60 5.92
N TYR A 73 -2.44 3.61 5.49
CA TYR A 73 -2.75 2.20 5.74
C TYR A 73 -1.85 1.54 6.80
N ARG A 74 -0.63 2.03 6.99
CA ARG A 74 0.38 1.54 7.95
C ARG A 74 1.06 2.71 8.68
N PRO A 75 0.33 3.45 9.53
CA PRO A 75 0.84 4.67 10.16
C PRO A 75 2.03 4.43 11.12
N ASP A 76 2.29 3.19 11.52
CA ASP A 76 3.44 2.82 12.37
C ASP A 76 4.79 2.91 11.62
N LEU A 77 4.80 2.80 10.29
CA LEU A 77 6.01 2.93 9.45
C LEU A 77 5.67 3.52 8.08
N TYR A 78 6.13 4.75 7.84
CA TYR A 78 5.84 5.54 6.63
C TYR A 78 7.09 6.21 6.03
N ASP A 79 8.23 5.51 6.06
CA ASP A 79 9.52 5.97 5.57
C ASP A 79 9.62 6.10 4.04
N GLY A 80 8.61 5.65 3.29
CA GLY A 80 8.61 5.66 1.83
C GLY A 80 9.42 4.52 1.21
N GLU A 81 9.91 3.58 2.02
CA GLU A 81 10.62 2.39 1.53
C GLU A 81 9.61 1.28 1.18
N PRO A 82 9.70 0.68 -0.02
CA PRO A 82 8.93 -0.50 -0.36
C PRO A 82 9.39 -1.70 0.48
N ASP A 83 8.45 -2.35 1.17
CA ASP A 83 8.71 -3.59 1.91
C ASP A 83 7.59 -4.62 1.74
N ALA A 84 7.79 -5.81 2.31
CA ALA A 84 6.88 -6.93 2.17
C ALA A 84 5.48 -6.63 2.73
N GLN A 85 5.41 -5.86 3.82
CA GLN A 85 4.14 -5.46 4.43
C GLN A 85 3.38 -4.48 3.53
N THR A 86 4.06 -3.45 3.01
CA THR A 86 3.47 -2.50 2.06
C THR A 86 3.00 -3.23 0.80
N ALA A 87 3.77 -4.19 0.26
CA ALA A 87 3.35 -5.01 -0.86
C ALA A 87 2.09 -5.84 -0.54
N ALA A 88 2.05 -6.49 0.61
CA ALA A 88 0.91 -7.31 1.03
C ALA A 88 -0.38 -6.48 1.14
N MET A 89 -0.28 -5.27 1.71
CA MET A 89 -1.40 -4.35 1.82
C MET A 89 -1.89 -3.83 0.47
N LEU A 90 -0.97 -3.46 -0.43
CA LEU A 90 -1.29 -3.05 -1.79
C LEU A 90 -2.05 -4.14 -2.53
N LEU A 91 -1.54 -5.38 -2.53
CA LEU A 91 -2.16 -6.49 -3.25
C LEU A 91 -3.53 -6.86 -2.68
N ALA A 92 -3.67 -6.86 -1.34
CA ALA A 92 -4.96 -7.12 -0.71
C ALA A 92 -6.00 -6.08 -1.12
N LEU A 93 -5.61 -4.80 -1.12
CA LEU A 93 -6.50 -3.70 -1.48
C LEU A 93 -6.89 -3.73 -2.96
N THR A 94 -5.93 -3.87 -3.87
CA THR A 94 -6.22 -3.90 -5.32
C THR A 94 -7.07 -5.10 -5.73
N ARG A 95 -6.89 -6.26 -5.08
CA ARG A 95 -7.76 -7.42 -5.28
C ARG A 95 -9.18 -7.19 -4.76
N GLN A 96 -9.36 -6.49 -3.64
CA GLN A 96 -10.71 -6.15 -3.13
C GLN A 96 -11.44 -5.15 -4.03
N MET A 97 -10.73 -4.19 -4.60
CA MET A 97 -11.32 -3.20 -5.52
C MET A 97 -11.83 -3.81 -6.83
N GLY A 98 -11.25 -4.93 -7.26
CA GLY A 98 -11.64 -5.65 -8.47
C GLY A 98 -12.67 -6.77 -8.25
N ARG A 99 -13.22 -6.91 -7.04
CA ARG A 99 -14.29 -7.87 -6.73
C ARG A 99 -15.67 -7.32 -7.04
#